data_AF-A0A972VKN3-F1
#
_entry.id   AF-A0A972VKN3-F1
#
_cell.length_a   1.000
_cell.length_b   1.000
_cell.length_c   1.000
_cell.angle_alpha   90.00
_cell.angle_beta   90.00
_cell.angle_gamma   90.00
#
_symmetry.space_group_name_H-M   'P 1'
#
loop_
_entity.id
_entity.type
_entity.pdbx_description
1 polymer ?
#
loop_
_entity_poly.entity_id
_entity_poly.type
_entity_poly.pdbx_seq_one_letter_code
_entity_poly.pdbx_strand_id
1 'polypeptide(L)'
;MSRSRKKLRPFVPMRRDLLKDPGFRSLSNTAKIIYIYLRFNSNGNWDDKTALPYSQLEDMFHPATICKGFNLLIEKGFIKKIYKGNMRGTASYYKFIGKYANPYESSRK
;
A
#
# COMPACT_ATOMS: atom_id res chain seq x y z
N MET A 1 23.71 18.45 -26.41
CA MET A 1 22.35 17.84 -26.42
C MET A 1 22.17 16.98 -25.18
N SER A 2 21.29 17.39 -24.25
CA SER A 2 20.91 16.55 -23.11
C SER A 2 20.13 15.34 -23.64
N ARG A 3 20.63 14.12 -23.41
CA ARG A 3 19.86 12.89 -23.67
C ARG A 3 18.67 12.91 -22.72
N SER A 4 17.48 13.23 -23.22
CA SER A 4 16.23 13.01 -22.51
C SER A 4 16.16 11.54 -22.11
N ARG A 5 16.40 11.22 -20.84
CA ARG A 5 16.20 9.87 -20.32
C ARG A 5 14.71 9.60 -20.48
N LYS A 6 14.34 8.62 -21.31
CA LYS A 6 12.94 8.18 -21.44
C LYS A 6 12.41 7.92 -20.03
N LYS A 7 11.44 8.72 -19.60
CA LYS A 7 10.81 8.60 -18.29
C LYS A 7 10.12 7.24 -18.24
N LEU A 8 10.65 6.32 -17.46
CA LEU A 8 10.03 5.02 -17.25
C LEU A 8 8.63 5.24 -16.66
N ARG A 9 7.69 4.36 -17.02
CA ARG A 9 6.37 4.37 -16.38
C ARG A 9 6.56 4.11 -14.89
N PRO A 10 5.80 4.79 -14.01
CA PRO A 10 5.88 4.52 -12.59
C PRO A 10 5.57 3.04 -12.29
N PHE A 11 6.33 2.44 -11.38
CA PHE A 11 6.13 1.06 -10.96
C PHE A 11 6.33 0.93 -9.46
N VAL A 12 5.76 -0.13 -8.88
CA VAL A 12 5.88 -0.43 -7.44
C VAL A 12 6.85 -1.59 -7.26
N PRO A 13 8.00 -1.40 -6.59
CA PRO A 13 8.88 -2.51 -6.30
C PRO A 13 8.22 -3.43 -5.25
N MET A 14 8.13 -4.72 -5.56
CA MET A 14 7.68 -5.76 -4.63
C MET A 14 8.70 -6.88 -4.58
N ARG A 15 8.99 -7.37 -3.37
CA ARG A 15 9.89 -8.52 -3.20
C ARG A 15 9.19 -9.81 -3.61
N ARG A 16 9.95 -10.72 -4.21
CA ARG A 16 9.45 -12.02 -4.69
C ARG A 16 8.99 -12.93 -3.55
N ASP A 17 9.62 -12.84 -2.38
CA ASP A 17 9.25 -13.63 -1.20
C ASP A 17 7.93 -13.18 -0.57
N LEU A 18 7.55 -11.91 -0.70
CA LEU A 18 6.20 -11.44 -0.32
C LEU A 18 5.10 -12.23 -1.04
N LEU A 19 5.31 -12.61 -2.30
CA LEU A 19 4.36 -13.43 -3.05
C LEU A 19 4.23 -14.87 -2.51
N LYS A 20 5.20 -15.32 -1.72
CA LYS A 20 5.20 -16.62 -1.04
C LYS A 20 4.73 -16.51 0.41
N ASP A 21 4.66 -15.31 0.98
CA ASP A 21 4.23 -15.08 2.34
C ASP A 21 2.77 -15.57 2.55
N PRO A 22 2.51 -16.46 3.51
CA PRO A 22 1.15 -16.97 3.76
C PRO A 22 0.15 -15.87 4.13
N GLY A 23 0.60 -14.87 4.89
CA GLY A 23 -0.22 -13.71 5.26
C GLY A 23 -0.64 -12.91 4.03
N PHE A 24 0.31 -12.61 3.14
CA PHE A 24 0.03 -11.89 1.90
C PHE A 24 -0.84 -12.71 0.94
N ARG A 25 -0.59 -14.02 0.85
CA ARG A 25 -1.42 -14.93 0.04
C ARG A 25 -2.87 -14.98 0.50
N SER A 26 -3.10 -14.94 1.81
CA SER A 26 -4.44 -14.95 2.42
C SER A 26 -5.25 -13.68 2.16
N LEU A 27 -4.62 -12.58 1.72
CA LEU A 27 -5.31 -11.35 1.38
C LEU A 27 -6.22 -11.52 0.16
N SER A 28 -7.37 -10.85 0.18
CA SER A 28 -8.22 -10.70 -0.99
C SER A 28 -7.50 -9.93 -2.11
N ASN A 29 -7.93 -10.11 -3.35
CA ASN A 29 -7.35 -9.39 -4.50
C ASN A 29 -7.46 -7.87 -4.33
N THR A 30 -8.59 -7.38 -3.78
CA THR A 30 -8.76 -5.96 -3.45
C THR A 30 -7.73 -5.50 -2.43
N ALA A 31 -7.51 -6.25 -1.34
CA ALA A 31 -6.53 -5.88 -0.32
C ALA A 31 -5.09 -5.87 -0.88
N LYS A 32 -4.74 -6.82 -1.76
CA LYS A 32 -3.45 -6.83 -2.47
C LYS A 32 -3.26 -5.58 -3.34
N ILE A 33 -4.30 -5.18 -4.09
CA ILE A 33 -4.24 -3.98 -4.93
C ILE A 33 -4.11 -2.72 -4.06
N ILE A 34 -4.90 -2.59 -2.98
CA ILE A 34 -4.80 -1.46 -2.05
C ILE A 34 -3.38 -1.38 -1.45
N TYR A 35 -2.80 -2.51 -1.08
CA TYR A 35 -1.42 -2.57 -0.59
C TYR A 35 -0.42 -2.04 -1.62
N ILE A 36 -0.56 -2.41 -2.90
CA ILE A 36 0.30 -1.92 -3.99
C ILE A 36 0.17 -0.40 -4.15
N TYR A 37 -1.06 0.14 -4.12
CA TYR A 37 -1.29 1.59 -4.20
C TYR A 37 -0.72 2.35 -3.00
N LEU A 38 -0.82 1.80 -1.79
CA LEU A 38 -0.14 2.36 -0.61
C LEU A 38 1.38 2.40 -0.84
N ARG A 39 1.97 1.32 -1.36
CA ARG A 39 3.42 1.28 -1.65
C ARG A 39 3.84 2.24 -2.75
N PHE A 40 2.96 2.47 -3.71
CA PHE A 40 3.18 3.47 -4.74
C PHE A 40 3.26 4.88 -4.13
N ASN A 41 2.26 5.24 -3.32
CA ASN A 41 2.15 6.57 -2.73
C ASN A 41 3.19 6.84 -1.64
N SER A 42 3.73 5.81 -0.99
CA SER A 42 4.82 6.01 -0.03
C SER A 42 6.10 6.50 -0.70
N ASN A 43 6.27 6.32 -2.01
CA ASN A 43 7.35 6.88 -2.84
C ASN A 43 8.77 6.80 -2.23
N GLY A 44 9.12 5.69 -1.58
CA GLY A 44 10.43 5.54 -0.92
C GLY A 44 10.52 6.02 0.52
N ASN A 45 9.48 6.70 1.03
CA ASN A 45 9.43 7.23 2.39
C ASN A 45 8.78 6.21 3.34
N TRP A 46 9.56 5.20 3.72
CA TRP A 46 9.07 4.00 4.42
C TRP A 46 8.73 4.24 5.90
N ASP A 47 9.31 5.26 6.50
CA ASP A 47 9.11 5.58 7.92
C ASP A 47 7.98 6.60 8.15
N ASP A 48 7.51 7.22 7.07
CA ASP A 48 6.49 8.26 7.09
C ASP A 48 5.08 7.71 6.86
N LYS A 49 4.08 8.50 7.22
CA LYS A 49 2.67 8.16 7.05
C LYS A 49 2.32 8.28 5.58
N THR A 50 1.77 7.22 5.02
CA THR A 50 1.30 7.20 3.64
C THR A 50 -0.18 7.53 3.57
N ALA A 51 -0.53 8.48 2.71
CA ALA A 51 -1.90 8.77 2.35
C ALA A 51 -2.32 7.94 1.12
N LEU A 52 -3.54 7.40 1.17
CA LEU A 52 -4.19 6.84 -0.02
C LEU A 52 -5.58 7.48 -0.14
N PRO A 53 -5.73 8.49 -1.00
CA PRO A 53 -7.02 9.11 -1.27
C PRO A 53 -8.01 8.08 -1.82
N TYR A 54 -9.27 8.19 -1.38
CA TYR A 54 -10.34 7.31 -1.84
C TYR A 54 -10.54 7.38 -3.37
N SER A 55 -10.37 8.57 -3.94
CA SER A 55 -10.50 8.82 -5.39
C SER A 55 -9.52 8.02 -6.26
N GLN A 56 -8.41 7.52 -5.71
CA GLN A 56 -7.50 6.66 -6.47
C GLN A 56 -8.03 5.23 -6.61
N LEU A 57 -9.06 4.85 -5.85
CA LEU A 57 -9.61 3.50 -5.81
C LEU A 57 -11.08 3.42 -6.27
N GLU A 58 -11.78 4.56 -6.32
CA GLU A 58 -13.23 4.61 -6.52
C GLU A 58 -13.68 4.08 -7.88
N ASP A 59 -12.87 4.27 -8.92
CA ASP A 59 -13.14 3.73 -10.27
C ASP A 59 -12.95 2.21 -10.38
N MET A 60 -12.22 1.60 -9.43
CA MET A 60 -11.90 0.18 -9.46
C MET A 60 -12.80 -0.66 -8.54
N PHE A 61 -13.25 -0.09 -7.43
CA PHE A 61 -13.96 -0.83 -6.39
C PHE A 61 -15.05 0.00 -5.72
N HIS A 62 -16.15 -0.67 -5.40
CA HIS A 62 -17.21 -0.09 -4.57
C HIS A 62 -16.67 0.32 -3.18
N PRO A 63 -17.14 1.42 -2.56
CA PRO A 63 -16.64 1.91 -1.28
C PRO A 63 -16.59 0.86 -0.17
N ALA A 64 -17.64 0.04 -0.07
CA ALA A 64 -17.70 -1.04 0.91
C ALA A 64 -16.56 -2.06 0.74
N THR A 65 -16.18 -2.36 -0.50
CA THR A 65 -15.09 -3.29 -0.83
C THR A 65 -13.74 -2.70 -0.47
N ILE A 66 -13.56 -1.39 -0.70
CA ILE A 66 -12.35 -0.65 -0.30
C ILE A 66 -12.19 -0.67 1.22
N CYS A 67 -13.26 -0.35 1.96
CA CYS A 67 -13.26 -0.41 3.42
C CYS A 67 -12.91 -1.81 3.94
N LYS A 68 -13.51 -2.87 3.37
CA LYS A 68 -13.16 -4.26 3.72
C LYS A 68 -11.69 -4.56 3.45
N GLY A 69 -11.16 -4.11 2.32
CA GLY A 69 -9.75 -4.30 1.98
C GLY A 69 -8.79 -3.62 2.97
N PHE A 70 -9.05 -2.37 3.35
CA PHE A 70 -8.27 -1.68 4.40
C PHE A 70 -8.37 -2.39 5.75
N ASN A 71 -9.58 -2.80 6.16
CA ASN A 71 -9.76 -3.50 7.43
C ASN A 71 -8.99 -4.82 7.46
N LEU A 72 -9.01 -5.58 6.36
CA LEU A 72 -8.25 -6.82 6.25
C LEU A 72 -6.74 -6.58 6.35
N LEU A 73 -6.21 -5.53 5.72
CA LEU A 73 -4.80 -5.17 5.83
C LEU A 73 -4.40 -4.77 7.26
N ILE A 74 -5.29 -4.08 7.98
CA ILE A 74 -5.07 -3.70 9.38
C ILE A 74 -5.10 -4.93 10.28
N GLU A 75 -6.12 -5.78 10.13
CA GLU A 75 -6.32 -7.00 10.91
C GLU A 75 -5.14 -7.98 10.72
N LYS A 76 -4.66 -8.14 9.49
CA LYS A 76 -3.52 -9.00 9.16
C LYS A 76 -2.16 -8.36 9.49
N GLY A 77 -2.15 -7.16 10.07
CA GLY A 77 -0.93 -6.50 10.53
C GLY A 77 0.00 -6.01 9.41
N PHE A 78 -0.52 -5.70 8.22
CA PHE A 78 0.26 -5.08 7.15
C PHE A 78 0.45 -3.59 7.38
N ILE A 79 -0.59 -2.92 7.88
CA ILE A 79 -0.63 -1.48 8.10
C ILE A 79 -1.33 -1.16 9.41
N LYS A 80 -1.01 0.00 9.97
CA LYS A 80 -1.76 0.64 11.06
C LYS A 80 -2.35 1.95 10.56
N LYS A 81 -3.61 2.21 10.88
CA LYS A 81 -4.23 3.52 10.64
C LYS A 81 -3.73 4.51 11.70
N ILE A 82 -3.10 5.59 11.26
CA ILE A 82 -2.62 6.65 12.17
C ILE A 82 -3.65 7.75 12.29
N TYR A 83 -4.29 8.09 11.17
CA TYR A 83 -5.30 9.14 11.15
C TYR A 83 -6.49 8.71 10.29
N LYS A 84 -7.68 8.92 10.82
CA LYS A 84 -8.94 8.72 10.08
C LYS A 84 -9.32 10.05 9.43
N GLY A 85 -9.13 10.10 8.13
CA GLY A 85 -9.66 11.15 7.28
C GLY A 85 -11.18 11.03 7.06
N ASN A 86 -11.73 11.96 6.30
CA ASN A 86 -13.12 11.94 5.85
C ASN A 86 -13.20 11.47 4.38
N MET A 87 -14.41 11.09 3.94
CA MET A 87 -14.60 10.43 2.64
C MET A 87 -14.37 11.37 1.44
N ARG A 88 -14.56 12.69 1.62
CA ARG A 88 -14.51 13.71 0.55
C ARG A 88 -13.49 14.84 0.82
N GLY A 89 -12.55 14.64 1.75
CA GLY A 89 -11.58 15.67 2.12
C GLY A 89 -10.21 15.06 2.44
N THR A 90 -9.71 15.30 3.64
CA THR A 90 -8.40 14.80 4.09
C THR A 90 -8.33 13.28 4.00
N ALA A 91 -7.32 12.78 3.29
CA ALA A 91 -7.07 11.36 3.17
C ALA A 91 -6.78 10.71 4.54
N SER A 92 -7.10 9.41 4.66
CA SER A 92 -6.63 8.64 5.80
C SER A 92 -5.12 8.37 5.66
N TYR A 93 -4.41 8.44 6.79
CA TYR A 93 -2.98 8.16 6.85
C TYR A 93 -2.73 6.80 7.49
N TYR A 94 -1.84 6.04 6.87
CA TYR A 94 -1.47 4.69 7.26
C TYR A 94 0.05 4.59 7.40
N LYS A 95 0.52 3.71 8.29
CA LYS A 95 1.93 3.34 8.37
C LYS A 95 2.07 1.85 8.24
N PHE A 96 3.05 1.41 7.47
CA PHE A 96 3.39 0.00 7.38
C PHE A 96 4.06 -0.46 8.67
N ILE A 97 3.78 -1.68 9.11
CA ILE A 97 4.25 -2.18 10.41
C ILE A 97 4.89 -3.56 10.30
N GLY A 98 5.63 -3.94 11.35
CA GLY A 98 6.27 -5.24 11.48
C GLY A 98 7.25 -5.52 10.33
N LYS A 99 7.28 -6.77 9.87
CA LYS A 99 8.11 -7.20 8.72
C LYS A 99 7.72 -6.55 7.39
N TYR A 100 6.64 -5.79 7.36
CA TYR A 100 6.22 -5.03 6.19
C TYR A 100 6.56 -3.54 6.31
N ALA A 101 7.21 -3.05 7.36
CA ALA A 101 7.57 -1.63 7.44
C ALA A 101 8.51 -1.23 6.28
N ASN A 102 9.65 -1.91 6.18
CA ASN A 102 10.65 -1.69 5.14
C ASN A 102 10.52 -2.79 4.05
N PRO A 103 10.18 -2.43 2.79
CA PRO A 103 10.06 -3.40 1.72
C PRO A 103 11.40 -3.93 1.21
N TYR A 104 12.55 -3.45 1.70
CA TYR A 104 13.88 -3.92 1.32
C TYR A 104 14.56 -4.73 2.43
N GLU A 105 14.12 -4.59 3.67
CA GLU A 105 14.64 -5.42 4.75
C GLU A 105 14.09 -6.83 4.64
N SER A 106 15.01 -7.77 4.46
CA SER A 106 14.72 -9.17 4.67
C SER A 106 14.44 -9.38 6.15
N SER A 107 13.29 -9.95 6.48
CA SER A 107 13.10 -10.63 7.76
C SER A 107 13.97 -11.89 7.76
N ARG A 108 15.30 -11.73 7.73
CA ARG A 108 16.24 -12.80 8.05
C ARG A 108 16.09 -13.07 9.53
N LYS A 109 15.32 -14.12 9.84
CA LYS A 109 15.52 -14.99 10.98
C LYS A 109 15.49 -16.41 10.45
#